data_AF-A0A1Q5XEE9-F1
#
_entry.id   AF-A0A1Q5XEE9-F1
#
_cell.length_a   1.000
_cell.length_b   1.000
_cell.length_c   1.000
_cell.angle_alpha   90.00
_cell.angle_beta   90.00
_cell.angle_gamma   90.00
#
_symmetry.space_group_name_H-M   'P 1'
#
loop_
_entity.id
_entity.type
_entity.pdbx_description
1 polymer ?
#
loop_
_entity_poly.entity_id
_entity_poly.type
_entity_poly.pdbx_seq_one_letter_code
_entity_poly.pdbx_strand_id
1 'polypeptide(L)'
;MFSNNDEIGLKRDLYEQSKPGMIDISSVSPNWFTFIDHEWDALQKDFFEKPLDGLLVDLVSIFREGSPNYINLGSLFGIEKKRVEDKNKIIYSVNQVNRKENDITNVTMFLVPDSHKITEIYIYVQVLPQMNELKRRLQQSYSDLIVNVSNEFVIIDSDFKLILKSY
;
A
#
# COMPACT_ATOMS: atom_id res chain seq x y z
N MET A 1 10.69 8.86 -39.10
CA MET A 1 10.70 10.05 -38.25
C MET A 1 9.92 9.69 -37.01
N PHE A 2 10.62 9.46 -35.90
CA PHE A 2 10.03 9.09 -34.62
C PHE A 2 9.39 10.32 -33.98
N SER A 3 8.18 10.19 -33.44
CA SER A 3 7.60 11.15 -32.51
C SER A 3 7.17 10.36 -31.27
N ASN A 4 8.07 10.33 -30.30
CA ASN A 4 7.81 9.82 -28.96
C ASN A 4 7.02 10.88 -28.19
N ASN A 5 5.79 10.56 -27.82
CA ASN A 5 5.12 11.19 -26.68
C ASN A 5 4.84 10.06 -25.68
N ASP A 6 5.89 9.69 -24.94
CA ASP A 6 5.81 8.84 -23.76
C ASP A 6 5.22 9.66 -22.61
N GLU A 7 3.90 9.76 -22.55
CA GLU A 7 3.21 10.00 -21.27
C GLU A 7 2.94 8.65 -20.62
N ILE A 8 3.97 8.08 -19.98
CA ILE A 8 3.82 7.00 -19.00
C ILE A 8 3.43 7.66 -17.68
N GLY A 9 2.20 8.18 -17.63
CA GLY A 9 1.52 8.57 -16.41
C GLY A 9 0.28 7.70 -16.28
N LEU A 10 0.09 7.08 -15.12
CA LEU A 10 -1.11 6.32 -14.76
C LEU A 10 -2.35 7.06 -15.30
N LYS A 11 -3.05 6.44 -16.27
CA LYS A 11 -4.16 7.08 -16.99
C LYS A 11 -5.22 7.53 -15.99
N ARG A 12 -5.60 8.80 -16.10
CA ARG A 12 -6.53 9.55 -15.24
C ARG A 12 -7.98 9.03 -15.22
N ASP A 13 -8.31 7.98 -15.98
CA ASP A 13 -9.67 7.48 -16.14
C ASP A 13 -10.08 6.46 -15.05
N LEU A 14 -9.22 6.22 -14.06
CA LEU A 14 -9.43 5.25 -12.97
C LEU A 14 -10.37 5.75 -11.84
N TYR A 15 -10.97 6.94 -11.96
CA TYR A 15 -11.61 7.66 -10.84
C TYR A 15 -13.05 8.18 -11.10
N GLU A 16 -13.78 7.64 -12.09
CA GLU A 16 -15.16 8.11 -12.33
C GLU A 16 -16.13 7.68 -11.20
N GLN A 17 -16.87 8.65 -10.66
CA GLN A 17 -17.83 8.45 -9.57
C GLN A 17 -19.08 7.66 -10.02
N SER A 18 -19.56 6.80 -9.13
CA SER A 18 -20.70 5.90 -9.33
C SER A 18 -22.03 6.66 -9.57
N LYS A 19 -22.86 6.16 -10.50
CA LYS A 19 -24.20 6.73 -10.81
C LYS A 19 -25.28 6.19 -9.85
N PRO A 20 -26.28 6.99 -9.43
CA PRO A 20 -27.30 6.56 -8.46
C PRO A 20 -28.28 5.53 -9.05
N GLY A 21 -28.53 4.41 -8.33
CA GLY A 21 -29.63 3.48 -8.63
C GLY A 21 -29.34 1.98 -8.47
N MET A 22 -28.09 1.56 -8.30
CA MET A 22 -27.73 0.17 -7.99
C MET A 22 -27.50 0.00 -6.49
N ILE A 23 -28.20 -0.94 -5.86
CA ILE A 23 -27.91 -1.38 -4.49
C ILE A 23 -26.84 -2.47 -4.61
N ASP A 24 -25.59 -2.09 -4.35
CA ASP A 24 -24.46 -3.02 -4.21
C ASP A 24 -24.47 -3.59 -2.78
N ILE A 25 -24.65 -4.91 -2.66
CA ILE A 25 -24.63 -5.65 -1.38
C ILE A 25 -23.25 -6.26 -1.08
N SER A 26 -22.23 -5.94 -1.87
CA SER A 26 -20.86 -6.24 -1.48
C SER A 26 -20.40 -5.19 -0.46
N SER A 27 -20.11 -5.62 0.77
CA SER A 27 -19.63 -4.75 1.85
C SER A 27 -18.18 -4.27 1.64
N VAL A 28 -17.77 -4.05 0.39
CA VAL A 28 -16.44 -3.60 0.02
C VAL A 28 -16.60 -2.67 -1.16
N SER A 29 -16.30 -1.38 -0.94
CA SER A 29 -16.50 -0.28 -1.89
C SER A 29 -16.16 -0.67 -3.34
N PRO A 30 -16.94 -0.26 -4.36
CA PRO A 30 -16.80 -0.76 -5.74
C PRO A 30 -15.49 -0.38 -6.46
N ASN A 31 -14.62 0.42 -5.82
CA ASN A 31 -13.51 1.10 -6.51
C ASN A 31 -12.13 0.50 -6.23
N TRP A 32 -11.99 -0.57 -5.44
CA TRP A 32 -10.70 -1.22 -5.26
C TRP A 32 -10.56 -2.42 -6.21
N PHE A 33 -10.18 -2.10 -7.44
CA PHE A 33 -9.44 -2.95 -8.38
C PHE A 33 -10.15 -4.21 -8.94
N THR A 34 -11.04 -3.99 -9.90
CA THR A 34 -11.34 -4.98 -10.97
C THR A 34 -10.21 -4.96 -12.01
N PHE A 35 -9.03 -5.49 -11.68
CA PHE A 35 -7.97 -5.64 -12.67
C PHE A 35 -8.36 -6.70 -13.72
N ILE A 36 -8.05 -6.42 -14.97
CA ILE A 36 -7.89 -7.47 -15.99
C ILE A 36 -6.48 -8.06 -15.75
N ASP A 37 -6.32 -9.38 -15.85
CA ASP A 37 -5.12 -10.14 -15.43
C ASP A 37 -3.76 -9.47 -15.70
N HIS A 38 -3.59 -8.85 -16.87
CA HIS A 38 -2.34 -8.20 -17.28
C HIS A 38 -1.94 -6.97 -16.42
N GLU A 39 -2.90 -6.23 -15.89
CA GLU A 39 -2.65 -5.06 -15.04
C GLU A 39 -2.21 -5.50 -13.64
N TRP A 40 -2.75 -6.62 -13.17
CA TRP A 40 -2.34 -7.24 -11.91
C TRP A 40 -0.90 -7.74 -11.97
N ASP A 41 -0.52 -8.42 -13.06
CA ASP A 41 0.84 -8.90 -13.26
C ASP A 41 1.85 -7.75 -13.32
N ALA A 42 1.50 -6.65 -13.99
CA ALA A 42 2.33 -5.46 -14.05
C ALA A 42 2.52 -4.83 -12.66
N LEU A 43 1.45 -4.74 -11.86
CA LEU A 43 1.51 -4.22 -10.50
C LEU A 43 2.33 -5.12 -9.57
N GLN A 44 2.16 -6.44 -9.67
CA GLN A 44 2.97 -7.40 -8.91
C GLN A 44 4.46 -7.28 -9.27
N LYS A 45 4.77 -7.16 -10.56
CA LYS A 45 6.15 -6.93 -11.02
C LYS A 45 6.71 -5.63 -10.48
N ASP A 46 5.93 -4.56 -10.53
CA ASP A 46 6.34 -3.26 -9.99
C ASP A 46 6.60 -3.34 -8.48
N PHE A 47 5.69 -3.94 -7.69
CA PHE A 47 5.91 -4.20 -6.26
C PHE A 47 7.11 -5.10 -5.97
N PHE A 48 7.45 -6.03 -6.87
CA PHE A 48 8.61 -6.90 -6.74
C PHE A 48 9.94 -6.17 -7.01
N GLU A 49 9.98 -5.31 -8.04
CA GLU A 49 11.22 -4.70 -8.55
C GLU A 49 11.50 -3.29 -8.00
N LYS A 50 10.47 -2.53 -7.64
CA LYS A 50 10.59 -1.10 -7.28
C LYS A 50 11.44 -0.90 -6.03
N PRO A 51 12.34 0.09 -5.96
CA PRO A 51 13.08 0.37 -4.73
C PRO A 51 12.15 0.69 -3.54
N LEU A 52 12.58 0.37 -2.31
CA LEU A 52 11.77 0.52 -1.09
C LEU A 52 11.21 1.94 -0.93
N ASP A 53 12.00 2.97 -1.19
CA ASP A 53 11.57 4.36 -1.09
C ASP A 53 10.42 4.70 -2.04
N GLY A 54 10.50 4.23 -3.30
CA GLY A 54 9.41 4.35 -4.27
C GLY A 54 8.17 3.59 -3.83
N LEU A 55 8.35 2.35 -3.36
CA LEU A 55 7.24 1.51 -2.89
C LEU A 55 6.47 2.17 -1.74
N LEU A 56 7.17 2.81 -0.80
CA LEU A 56 6.52 3.51 0.33
C LEU A 56 5.72 4.73 -0.14
N VAL A 57 6.18 5.45 -1.16
CA VAL A 57 5.43 6.55 -1.76
C VAL A 57 4.14 6.03 -2.42
N ASP A 58 4.21 4.91 -3.13
CA ASP A 58 3.03 4.32 -3.78
C ASP A 58 2.03 3.78 -2.76
N LEU A 59 2.50 3.18 -1.67
CA LEU A 59 1.63 2.77 -0.57
C LEU A 59 0.84 3.96 -0.02
N VAL A 60 1.50 5.10 0.21
CA VAL A 60 0.80 6.33 0.62
C VAL A 60 -0.23 6.76 -0.42
N SER A 61 0.09 6.69 -1.73
CA SER A 61 -0.88 6.96 -2.80
C SER A 61 -2.10 6.05 -2.71
N ILE A 62 -1.87 4.74 -2.60
CA ILE A 62 -2.92 3.71 -2.53
C ILE A 62 -3.87 3.99 -1.36
N PHE A 63 -3.34 4.35 -0.19
CA PHE A 63 -4.15 4.67 0.98
C PHE A 63 -4.85 6.03 0.90
N ARG A 64 -4.30 7.00 0.17
CA ARG A 64 -4.94 8.31 -0.04
C ARG A 64 -6.06 8.25 -1.08
N GLU A 65 -5.93 7.38 -2.07
CA GLU A 65 -6.94 7.18 -3.11
C GLU A 65 -8.14 6.35 -2.61
N GLY A 66 -7.98 5.59 -1.53
CA GLY A 66 -9.10 4.88 -0.92
C GLY A 66 -8.70 3.93 0.21
N SER A 67 -9.61 2.98 0.50
CA SER A 67 -9.38 1.94 1.51
C SER A 67 -8.95 0.65 0.82
N PRO A 68 -7.65 0.37 0.68
CA PRO A 68 -7.20 -0.85 0.02
C PRO A 68 -7.67 -2.09 0.76
N ASN A 69 -8.02 -3.13 0.00
CA ASN A 69 -8.32 -4.42 0.58
C ASN A 69 -7.04 -5.14 1.01
N TYR A 70 -7.02 -5.57 2.26
CA TYR A 70 -5.87 -6.20 2.89
C TYR A 70 -5.45 -7.52 2.22
N ILE A 71 -6.37 -8.28 1.62
CA ILE A 71 -6.06 -9.53 0.92
C ILE A 71 -5.29 -9.23 -0.36
N ASN A 72 -5.80 -8.29 -1.17
CA ASN A 72 -5.15 -7.90 -2.42
C ASN A 72 -3.81 -7.21 -2.16
N LEU A 73 -3.77 -6.24 -1.24
CA LEU A 73 -2.51 -5.60 -0.86
C LEU A 73 -1.49 -6.61 -0.34
N GLY A 74 -1.93 -7.57 0.48
CA GLY A 74 -1.09 -8.67 0.94
C GLY A 74 -0.54 -9.54 -0.18
N SER A 75 -1.34 -9.83 -1.21
CA SER A 75 -0.92 -10.59 -2.40
C SER A 75 0.16 -9.91 -3.22
N LEU A 76 0.30 -8.57 -3.14
CA LEU A 76 1.37 -7.85 -3.81
C LEU A 76 2.73 -8.05 -3.11
N PHE A 77 2.71 -8.29 -1.80
CA PHE A 77 3.92 -8.53 -1.03
C PHE A 77 4.36 -9.99 -1.04
N GLY A 78 3.45 -10.96 -1.06
CA GLY A 78 3.84 -12.36 -0.98
C GLY A 78 2.67 -13.33 -0.83
N ILE A 79 3.01 -14.61 -0.75
CA ILE A 79 2.02 -15.71 -0.77
C ILE A 79 1.74 -16.29 0.61
N GLU A 80 2.71 -16.27 1.53
CA GLU A 80 2.52 -16.85 2.87
C GLU A 80 1.88 -15.81 3.80
N LYS A 81 0.57 -15.98 4.00
CA LYS A 81 -0.28 -15.04 4.75
C LYS A 81 -0.81 -15.71 6.01
N LYS A 82 -0.83 -14.98 7.11
CA LYS A 82 -1.41 -15.39 8.38
C LYS A 82 -2.45 -14.36 8.82
N ARG A 83 -3.66 -14.82 9.13
CA ARG A 83 -4.70 -14.00 9.76
C ARG A 83 -4.88 -14.48 11.20
N VAL A 84 -4.86 -13.55 12.13
CA VAL A 84 -5.18 -13.78 13.55
C VAL A 84 -6.30 -12.83 13.93
N GLU A 85 -7.38 -13.38 14.44
CA GLU A 85 -8.60 -12.65 14.78
C GLU A 85 -8.92 -12.87 16.25
N ASP A 86 -9.18 -11.76 16.94
CA ASP A 86 -9.69 -11.70 18.31
C ASP A 86 -10.83 -10.67 18.36
N LYS A 87 -11.64 -10.68 19.42
CA LYS A 87 -12.86 -9.85 19.55
C LYS A 87 -12.67 -8.37 19.24
N ASN A 88 -11.46 -7.85 19.45
CA ASN A 88 -11.16 -6.42 19.32
C ASN A 88 -10.15 -6.09 18.20
N LYS A 89 -9.59 -7.08 17.52
CA LYS A 89 -8.53 -6.84 16.52
C LYS A 89 -8.46 -7.95 15.48
N ILE A 90 -8.26 -7.55 14.23
CA ILE A 90 -7.82 -8.46 13.17
C ILE A 90 -6.40 -8.05 12.77
N ILE A 91 -5.50 -9.02 12.80
CA ILE A 91 -4.11 -8.86 12.36
C ILE A 91 -3.92 -9.74 11.13
N TYR A 92 -3.44 -9.15 10.05
CA TYR A 92 -3.11 -9.84 8.81
C TYR A 92 -1.64 -9.63 8.48
N SER A 93 -0.86 -10.72 8.42
CA SER A 93 0.58 -10.66 8.20
C SER A 93 0.99 -11.45 6.96
N VAL A 94 1.96 -10.91 6.22
CA VAL A 94 2.69 -11.58 5.14
C VAL A 94 4.07 -11.91 5.69
N ASN A 95 4.34 -13.19 5.94
CA ASN A 95 5.56 -13.65 6.63
C ASN A 95 6.70 -13.99 5.68
N GLN A 96 6.38 -14.33 4.44
CA GLN A 96 7.36 -14.49 3.35
C GLN A 96 7.05 -13.46 2.28
N VAL A 97 7.74 -12.33 2.37
CA VAL A 97 7.64 -11.25 1.39
C VAL A 97 8.56 -11.57 0.21
N ASN A 98 8.01 -11.52 -1.00
CA ASN A 98 8.72 -11.78 -2.25
C ASN A 98 9.16 -10.44 -2.86
N ARG A 99 10.38 -10.02 -2.56
CA ARG A 99 10.99 -8.76 -3.01
C ARG A 99 12.31 -9.05 -3.70
N LYS A 100 12.60 -8.39 -4.82
CA LYS A 100 13.85 -8.58 -5.57
C LYS A 100 15.09 -8.32 -4.70
N GLU A 101 15.05 -7.24 -3.93
CA GLU A 101 16.17 -6.80 -3.07
C GLU A 101 16.18 -7.50 -1.70
N ASN A 102 15.19 -8.35 -1.39
CA ASN A 102 14.98 -8.95 -0.06
C ASN A 102 14.99 -7.91 1.08
N ASP A 103 14.61 -6.67 0.79
CA ASP A 103 14.66 -5.52 1.70
C ASP A 103 13.56 -5.56 2.78
N ILE A 104 12.41 -6.14 2.46
CA ILE A 104 11.28 -6.34 3.38
C ILE A 104 11.20 -7.82 3.78
N THR A 105 11.10 -8.06 5.09
CA THR A 105 11.02 -9.40 5.69
C THR A 105 9.59 -9.78 6.06
N ASN A 106 8.81 -8.83 6.55
CA ASN A 106 7.44 -9.06 6.99
C ASN A 106 6.59 -7.80 6.72
N VAL A 107 5.31 -8.00 6.41
CA VAL A 107 4.32 -6.93 6.41
C VAL A 107 3.18 -7.33 7.32
N THR A 108 2.77 -6.45 8.23
CA THR A 108 1.65 -6.69 9.14
C THR A 108 0.64 -5.55 9.04
N MET A 109 -0.63 -5.88 8.84
CA MET A 109 -1.75 -4.95 8.72
C MET A 109 -2.72 -5.16 9.88
N PHE A 110 -3.20 -4.06 10.44
CA PHE A 110 -4.16 -4.03 11.53
C PHE A 110 -5.50 -3.54 11.01
N LEU A 111 -6.53 -4.39 11.12
CA LEU A 111 -7.84 -4.14 10.56
C LEU A 111 -8.88 -3.90 11.65
N VAL A 112 -9.83 -3.03 11.35
CA VAL A 112 -11.06 -2.86 12.14
C VAL A 112 -11.94 -4.12 11.95
N PRO A 113 -12.41 -4.78 13.03
CA PRO A 113 -13.18 -6.02 12.94
C PRO A 113 -14.40 -5.96 12.01
N ASP A 114 -15.17 -4.89 12.06
CA ASP A 114 -16.44 -4.79 11.32
C ASP A 114 -16.22 -4.42 9.84
N SER A 115 -15.37 -3.43 9.57
CA SER A 115 -15.18 -2.89 8.23
C SER A 115 -14.00 -3.50 7.46
N HIS A 116 -13.13 -4.24 8.15
CA HIS A 116 -11.87 -4.76 7.61
C HIS A 116 -10.93 -3.68 7.02
N LYS A 117 -11.20 -2.40 7.31
CA LYS A 117 -10.36 -1.27 6.90
C LYS A 117 -9.00 -1.40 7.59
N ILE A 118 -7.94 -1.27 6.81
CA ILE A 118 -6.57 -1.20 7.33
C ILE A 118 -6.38 0.16 8.00
N THR A 119 -5.96 0.16 9.26
CA THR A 119 -5.72 1.37 10.06
C THR A 119 -4.24 1.56 10.37
N GLU A 120 -3.51 0.47 10.56
CA GLU A 120 -2.06 0.49 10.70
C GLU A 120 -1.42 -0.56 9.79
N ILE A 121 -0.25 -0.24 9.24
CA ILE A 121 0.59 -1.17 8.48
C ILE A 121 2.04 -1.05 8.95
N TYR A 122 2.63 -2.18 9.35
CA TYR A 122 4.02 -2.29 9.74
C TYR A 122 4.78 -3.00 8.64
N ILE A 123 5.86 -2.38 8.18
CA ILE A 123 6.78 -2.92 7.18
C ILE A 123 8.10 -3.19 7.88
N TYR A 124 8.44 -4.47 8.00
CA TYR A 124 9.67 -4.90 8.63
C TYR A 124 10.77 -4.99 7.59
N VAL A 125 11.82 -4.18 7.74
CA VAL A 125 12.91 -4.08 6.78
C VAL A 125 14.20 -4.66 7.36
N GLN A 126 15.06 -5.21 6.50
CA GLN A 126 16.38 -5.70 6.91
C GLN A 126 17.31 -4.55 7.29
N VAL A 127 17.27 -3.47 6.51
CA VAL A 127 18.10 -2.28 6.71
C VAL A 127 17.21 -1.05 6.57
N LEU A 128 17.30 -0.13 7.53
CA LEU A 128 16.56 1.12 7.45
C LEU A 128 17.05 1.95 6.25
N PRO A 129 16.14 2.51 5.43
CA PRO A 129 16.53 3.42 4.37
C PRO A 129 17.07 4.74 4.94
N GLN A 130 17.60 5.61 4.07
CA GLN A 130 17.98 6.98 4.44
C GLN A 130 16.73 7.78 4.83
N MET A 131 16.34 7.71 6.11
CA MET A 131 15.05 8.18 6.63
C MET A 131 14.80 9.66 6.33
N ASN A 132 15.81 10.53 6.45
CA ASN A 132 15.64 11.96 6.15
C ASN A 132 15.35 12.22 4.66
N GLU A 133 15.99 11.47 3.76
CA GLU A 133 15.76 11.58 2.33
C GLU A 133 14.38 11.02 1.94
N LEU A 134 13.99 9.88 2.53
CA LEU A 134 12.66 9.31 2.34
C LEU A 134 11.56 10.28 2.82
N LYS A 135 11.75 10.88 4.00
CA LYS A 135 10.84 11.91 4.51
C LYS A 135 10.72 13.08 3.53
N ARG A 136 11.84 13.59 3.01
CA ARG A 136 11.84 14.68 2.04
C ARG A 136 11.02 14.31 0.80
N ARG A 137 11.20 13.11 0.25
CA ARG A 137 10.45 12.64 -0.93
C ARG A 137 8.95 12.53 -0.67
N LEU A 138 8.55 11.92 0.45
CA LEU A 138 7.15 11.81 0.83
C LEU A 138 6.48 13.17 1.00
N GLN A 139 7.16 14.12 1.65
CA GLN A 139 6.65 15.47 1.84
C GLN A 139 6.64 16.31 0.56
N GLN A 140 7.45 15.96 -0.45
CA GLN A 140 7.37 16.56 -1.78
C GLN A 140 6.13 16.10 -2.55
N SER A 141 5.77 14.81 -2.44
CA SER A 141 4.56 14.27 -3.05
C SER A 141 3.29 14.64 -2.27
N TYR A 142 3.39 14.75 -0.94
CA TYR A 142 2.27 14.89 -0.01
C TYR A 142 2.63 15.88 1.11
N SER A 143 2.42 17.18 0.87
CA SER A 143 2.87 18.25 1.77
C SER A 143 2.19 18.25 3.15
N ASP A 144 0.99 17.68 3.22
CA ASP A 144 0.15 17.57 4.41
C ASP A 144 0.42 16.29 5.23
N LEU A 145 1.24 15.36 4.70
CA LEU A 145 1.57 14.11 5.36
C LEU A 145 2.49 14.34 6.57
N ILE A 146 2.13 13.76 7.72
CA ILE A 146 2.96 13.83 8.92
C ILE A 146 3.97 12.70 8.87
N VAL A 147 5.26 13.05 8.76
CA VAL A 147 6.36 12.08 8.75
C VAL A 147 7.30 12.33 9.93
N ASN A 148 7.34 11.38 10.85
CA ASN A 148 8.21 11.39 12.02
C ASN A 148 9.40 10.47 11.80
N VAL A 149 10.59 11.01 12.05
CA VAL A 149 11.87 10.29 11.98
C VAL A 149 12.52 10.39 13.35
N SER A 150 12.57 9.27 14.06
CA SER A 150 13.25 9.15 15.35
C SER A 150 13.96 7.80 15.43
N ASN A 151 13.57 6.95 16.38
CA ASN A 151 13.98 5.55 16.44
C ASN A 151 13.21 4.68 15.45
N GLU A 152 12.03 5.14 15.03
CA GLU A 152 11.20 4.52 14.00
C GLU A 152 10.90 5.56 12.91
N PHE A 153 10.62 5.07 11.70
CA PHE A 153 10.08 5.89 10.63
C PHE A 153 8.56 5.71 10.60
N VAL A 154 7.83 6.78 10.90
CA VAL A 154 6.36 6.74 11.03
C VAL A 154 5.73 7.76 10.09
N ILE A 155 4.85 7.28 9.23
CA ILE A 155 3.99 8.07 8.37
C ILE A 155 2.57 8.04 8.97
N ILE A 156 1.97 9.21 9.13
CA ILE A 156 0.63 9.37 9.67
C ILE A 156 -0.19 10.21 8.70
N ASP A 157 -1.36 9.70 8.36
CA ASP A 157 -2.41 10.39 7.61
C ASP A 157 -3.72 10.36 8.42
N SER A 158 -4.80 10.98 7.96
CA SER A 158 -6.08 11.01 8.68
C SER A 158 -6.66 9.61 8.92
N ASP A 159 -6.38 8.69 7.98
CA ASP A 159 -7.08 7.42 7.88
C ASP A 159 -6.20 6.18 8.12
N PHE A 160 -4.88 6.35 8.11
CA PHE A 160 -3.95 5.24 8.28
C PHE A 160 -2.62 5.69 8.90
N LYS A 161 -1.90 4.70 9.44
CA LYS A 161 -0.55 4.85 9.94
C LYS A 161 0.35 3.79 9.32
N LEU A 162 1.46 4.21 8.71
CA LEU A 162 2.50 3.30 8.20
C LEU A 162 3.75 3.43 9.05
N ILE A 163 4.32 2.29 9.47
CA ILE A 163 5.51 2.24 10.32
C ILE A 163 6.55 1.33 9.68
N LEU A 164 7.78 1.83 9.51
CA LEU A 164 8.92 0.95 9.22
C LEU A 164 9.55 0.50 10.52
N LYS A 165 9.81 -0.80 10.61
CA LYS A 165 10.50 -1.43 11.73
C LYS A 165 11.74 -2.14 11.21
N SER A 166 12.86 -2.01 11.91
CA SER A 166 13.99 -2.93 11.74
C SER A 166 14.02 -3.89 12.93
N TYR A 167 14.57 -5.08 12.70
CA TYR A 167 14.92 -6.00 13.77
C TYR A 167 16.18 -5.55 14.51
#